data_AF-A0A8J5MZW7-F1
#
_entry.id   AF-A0A8J5MZW7-F1
#
_cell.length_a   1.000
_cell.length_b   1.000
_cell.length_c   1.000
_cell.angle_alpha   90.00
_cell.angle_beta   90.00
_cell.angle_gamma   90.00
#
_symmetry.space_group_name_H-M   'P 1'
#
loop_
_entity.id
_entity.type
_entity.pdbx_description
1 polymer ?
#
loop_
_entity_poly.entity_id
_entity_poly.type
_entity_poly.pdbx_seq_one_letter_code
_entity_poly.pdbx_strand_id
1 'polypeptide(L)'
;SSTLTKIDFQWKKLHHTIWTETSNTLKLWSEVANYRDATGENPYHDLAEIALAALSLPHSNADVERTFSNMNFVKSKLRNKMKLSTLKAILTIKYGLKRQNTCCASSELPSDILRKIGTVEAYSYKISAREPEPSTSHASSSTVVHTADDYEEDWDAITIE
;
A
#
# COMPACT_ATOMS: atom_id res chain seq x y z
N SER A 1 -9.42 11.13 29.00
CA SER A 1 -9.00 10.20 30.08
C SER A 1 -9.85 8.93 30.14
N SER A 2 -11.17 8.99 29.92
CA SER A 2 -12.10 7.85 30.01
C SER A 2 -11.79 6.65 29.09
N THR A 3 -11.35 6.88 27.85
CA THR A 3 -11.12 5.80 26.87
C THR A 3 -9.94 4.90 27.25
N LEU A 4 -8.83 5.49 27.72
CA LEU A 4 -7.65 4.71 28.15
C LEU A 4 -7.98 3.83 29.35
N THR A 5 -8.75 4.35 30.30
CA THR A 5 -9.22 3.57 31.47
C THR A 5 -10.11 2.39 31.05
N LYS A 6 -10.96 2.58 30.03
CA LYS A 6 -11.80 1.50 29.49
C LYS A 6 -10.94 0.39 28.89
N ILE A 7 -9.95 0.73 28.08
CA ILE A 7 -9.04 -0.24 27.44
C ILE A 7 -8.20 -0.97 28.49
N ASP A 8 -7.68 -0.28 29.50
CA ASP A 8 -6.93 -0.88 30.61
C ASP A 8 -7.79 -1.92 31.37
N PHE A 9 -9.07 -1.62 31.60
CA PHE A 9 -9.99 -2.58 32.19
C PHE A 9 -10.22 -3.81 31.31
N GLN A 10 -10.41 -3.61 30.00
CA GLN A 10 -10.56 -4.70 29.04
C GLN A 10 -9.31 -5.60 29.02
N TRP A 11 -8.11 -5.00 29.04
CA TRP A 11 -6.84 -5.71 29.09
C TRP A 11 -6.73 -6.58 30.34
N LYS A 12 -7.05 -6.04 31.51
CA LYS A 12 -7.04 -6.81 32.77
C LYS A 12 -8.03 -7.97 32.74
N LYS A 13 -9.21 -7.77 32.16
CA LYS A 13 -10.24 -8.82 32.01
C LYS A 13 -9.84 -9.89 31.00
N LEU A 14 -8.99 -9.58 30.03
CA LEU A 14 -8.56 -10.50 28.96
C LEU A 14 -7.90 -11.77 29.52
N HIS A 15 -7.08 -11.63 30.56
CA HIS A 15 -6.39 -12.75 31.22
C HIS A 15 -7.31 -13.73 31.96
N HIS A 16 -8.55 -13.34 32.21
CA HIS A 16 -9.54 -14.18 32.90
C HIS A 16 -10.38 -15.03 31.92
N THR A 17 -10.16 -14.85 30.62
CA THR A 17 -10.84 -15.64 29.57
C THR A 17 -9.84 -16.63 28.98
N ILE A 18 -10.30 -17.86 28.75
CA ILE A 18 -9.51 -18.91 28.13
C ILE A 18 -9.63 -18.74 26.61
N TRP A 19 -8.49 -18.56 25.94
CA TRP A 19 -8.39 -18.38 24.49
C TRP A 19 -7.92 -19.66 23.84
N THR A 20 -8.49 -19.99 22.68
CA THR A 20 -8.10 -21.18 21.93
C THR A 20 -6.79 -20.97 21.19
N GLU A 21 -6.59 -19.78 20.64
CA GLU A 21 -5.37 -19.40 19.95
C GLU A 21 -4.45 -18.59 20.84
N THR A 22 -3.29 -19.15 21.18
CA THR A 22 -2.25 -18.45 21.97
C THR A 22 -0.91 -18.40 21.26
N SER A 23 -0.77 -19.08 20.11
CA SER A 23 0.49 -19.21 19.37
C SER A 23 0.63 -18.18 18.26
N ASN A 24 -0.49 -17.77 17.66
CA ASN A 24 -0.53 -16.84 16.54
C ASN A 24 -1.25 -15.56 16.94
N THR A 25 -0.49 -14.46 16.99
CA THR A 25 -1.00 -13.14 17.40
C THR A 25 -2.19 -12.67 16.56
N LEU A 26 -2.16 -12.83 15.24
CA LEU A 26 -3.26 -12.38 14.36
C LEU A 26 -4.54 -13.17 14.60
N LYS A 27 -4.42 -14.48 14.73
CA LYS A 27 -5.57 -15.36 15.01
C LYS A 27 -6.11 -15.15 16.42
N LEU A 28 -5.26 -14.92 17.43
CA LEU A 28 -5.67 -14.56 18.79
C LEU A 28 -6.50 -13.28 18.77
N TRP A 29 -5.99 -12.20 18.17
CA TRP A 29 -6.72 -10.94 18.14
C TRP A 29 -7.98 -10.99 17.27
N SER A 30 -8.01 -11.87 16.26
CA SER A 30 -9.24 -12.19 15.53
C SER A 30 -10.26 -12.92 16.40
N GLU A 31 -9.83 -13.88 17.22
CA GLU A 31 -10.67 -14.57 18.21
C GLU A 31 -11.24 -13.57 19.23
N VAL A 32 -10.40 -12.71 19.80
CA VAL A 32 -10.81 -11.67 20.75
C VAL A 32 -11.80 -10.68 20.13
N ALA A 33 -11.61 -10.29 18.86
CA ALA A 33 -12.55 -9.41 18.14
C ALA A 33 -13.92 -10.08 17.87
N ASN A 34 -13.91 -11.39 17.63
CA ASN A 34 -15.11 -12.18 17.36
C ASN A 34 -15.76 -12.75 18.63
N TYR A 35 -15.11 -12.62 19.79
CA TYR A 35 -15.65 -13.07 21.08
C TYR A 35 -16.99 -12.40 21.40
N ARG A 36 -17.91 -13.18 21.96
CA ARG A 36 -19.23 -12.73 22.40
C ARG A 36 -19.49 -13.27 23.80
N ASP A 37 -19.94 -12.40 24.70
CA ASP A 37 -20.36 -12.82 26.04
C ASP A 37 -21.81 -13.33 26.04
N ALA A 38 -22.34 -13.65 27.23
CA ALA A 38 -23.70 -14.13 27.41
C ALA A 38 -24.79 -13.13 26.95
N THR A 39 -24.44 -11.86 26.77
CA THR A 39 -25.35 -10.82 26.25
C THR A 39 -25.24 -10.64 24.74
N GLY A 40 -24.31 -11.33 24.08
CA GLY A 40 -24.07 -11.20 22.64
C GLY A 40 -23.19 -10.00 22.28
N GLU A 41 -22.59 -9.33 23.26
CA GLU A 41 -21.69 -8.18 23.05
C GLU A 41 -20.22 -8.60 23.15
N ASN A 42 -19.33 -7.80 22.56
CA ASN A 42 -17.88 -7.99 22.74
C ASN A 42 -17.35 -7.08 23.86
N PRO A 43 -17.08 -7.62 25.07
CA PRO A 43 -16.52 -6.82 26.16
C PRO A 43 -15.10 -6.29 25.89
N TYR A 44 -14.41 -6.77 24.86
CA TYR A 44 -13.04 -6.40 24.48
C TYR A 44 -12.97 -5.56 23.20
N HIS A 45 -14.09 -5.02 22.72
CA HIS A 45 -14.18 -4.36 21.42
C HIS A 45 -13.09 -3.30 21.18
N ASP A 46 -12.97 -2.30 22.06
CA ASP A 46 -12.03 -1.19 21.86
C ASP A 46 -10.56 -1.66 21.90
N LEU A 47 -10.26 -2.60 22.78
CA LEU A 47 -8.93 -3.21 22.88
C LEU A 47 -8.60 -4.01 21.60
N ALA A 48 -9.54 -4.82 21.11
CA ALA A 48 -9.36 -5.62 19.91
C ALA A 48 -9.18 -4.74 18.67
N GLU A 49 -9.96 -3.66 18.56
CA GLU A 49 -9.83 -2.68 17.48
C GLU A 49 -8.44 -2.05 17.44
N ILE A 50 -7.92 -1.61 18.60
CA ILE A 50 -6.58 -1.01 18.69
C ILE A 50 -5.49 -2.04 18.38
N ALA A 51 -5.61 -3.26 18.90
CA ALA A 51 -4.64 -4.31 18.64
C ALA A 51 -4.60 -4.67 17.14
N LEU A 52 -5.76 -4.83 16.50
CA LEU A 52 -5.85 -5.10 15.07
C LEU A 52 -5.32 -3.92 14.24
N ALA A 53 -5.61 -2.69 14.64
CA ALA A 53 -5.06 -1.50 13.99
C ALA A 53 -3.53 -1.48 14.09
N ALA A 54 -2.96 -1.74 15.27
CA ALA A 54 -1.52 -1.82 15.47
C ALA A 54 -0.88 -2.95 14.63
N LEU A 55 -1.54 -4.12 14.56
CA LEU A 55 -1.08 -5.26 13.76
C LEU A 55 -1.21 -5.04 12.25
N SER A 56 -2.02 -4.07 11.81
CA SER A 56 -2.12 -3.70 10.40
C SER A 56 -0.96 -2.83 9.92
N LEU A 57 -0.17 -2.26 10.85
CA LEU A 57 0.97 -1.43 10.52
C LEU A 57 2.17 -2.29 10.09
N PRO A 58 3.00 -1.82 9.14
CA PRO A 58 4.25 -2.48 8.82
C PRO A 58 5.16 -2.48 10.05
N HIS A 59 5.49 -3.67 10.55
CA HIS A 59 6.22 -3.85 11.80
C HIS A 59 7.73 -3.64 11.64
N SER A 60 8.25 -3.66 10.41
CA SER A 60 9.68 -3.56 10.14
C SER A 60 10.00 -2.75 8.88
N ASN A 61 11.22 -2.21 8.84
CA ASN A 61 11.72 -1.57 7.63
C ASN A 61 11.77 -2.53 6.42
N ALA A 62 12.01 -3.83 6.67
CA ALA A 62 12.01 -4.85 5.63
C ALA A 62 10.68 -4.94 4.87
N ASP A 63 9.54 -4.67 5.51
CA ASP A 63 8.23 -4.66 4.83
C ASP A 63 8.06 -3.46 3.90
N VAL A 64 8.62 -2.33 4.30
CA VAL A 64 8.68 -1.10 3.49
C VAL A 64 9.63 -1.30 2.31
N GLU A 65 10.83 -1.84 2.53
CA GLU A 65 11.79 -2.19 1.49
C GLU A 65 11.24 -3.22 0.49
N ARG A 66 10.51 -4.23 0.97
CA ARG A 66 9.80 -5.18 0.10
C ARG A 66 8.78 -4.48 -0.80
N THR A 67 8.11 -3.45 -0.29
CA THR A 67 7.16 -2.66 -1.08
C THR A 67 7.89 -1.85 -2.15
N PHE A 68 9.01 -1.21 -1.81
CA PHE A 68 9.87 -0.50 -2.77
C PHE A 68 10.50 -1.42 -3.81
N SER A 69 10.92 -2.61 -3.42
CA SER A 69 11.41 -3.64 -4.36
C SER A 69 10.33 -4.03 -5.38
N ASN A 70 9.09 -4.23 -4.93
CA ASN A 70 7.96 -4.46 -5.84
C ASN A 70 7.70 -3.28 -6.78
N MET A 71 7.86 -2.05 -6.29
CA MET A 71 7.77 -0.84 -7.11
C MET A 71 8.89 -0.79 -8.16
N ASN A 72 10.14 -1.11 -7.80
CA ASN A 72 11.28 -1.17 -8.71
C ASN A 72 11.13 -2.26 -9.78
N PHE A 73 10.48 -3.37 -9.47
CA PHE A 73 10.13 -4.38 -10.48
C PHE A 73 9.18 -3.83 -11.55
N VAL A 74 8.21 -2.99 -11.15
CA VAL A 74 7.29 -2.33 -12.09
C VAL A 74 8.00 -1.20 -12.84
N LYS A 75 8.72 -0.33 -12.12
CA LYS A 75 9.59 0.72 -12.64
C LYS A 75 11.01 0.22 -12.85
N SER A 76 11.18 -0.69 -13.80
CA SER A 76 12.50 -1.16 -14.20
C SER A 76 13.32 -0.05 -14.87
N LYS A 77 14.64 -0.23 -14.99
CA LYS A 77 15.55 0.74 -15.65
C LYS A 77 15.07 1.13 -17.06
N LEU A 78 14.54 0.16 -17.83
CA LEU A 78 13.98 0.38 -19.17
C LEU A 78 12.60 1.06 -19.18
N ARG A 79 11.86 1.05 -18.06
CA ARG A 79 10.50 1.60 -17.93
C ARG A 79 10.41 2.60 -16.77
N ASN A 80 11.43 3.43 -16.59
CA ASN A 80 11.48 4.41 -15.51
C ASN A 80 10.53 5.61 -15.71
N LYS A 81 10.20 5.96 -16.96
CA LYS A 81 9.28 7.05 -17.34
C LYS A 81 7.79 6.67 -17.30
N MET A 82 7.36 5.97 -16.25
CA MET A 82 5.95 5.62 -16.04
C MET A 82 5.24 6.67 -15.17
N LYS A 83 4.05 7.11 -15.61
CA LYS A 83 3.18 8.01 -14.82
C LYS A 83 2.81 7.37 -13.48
N LEU A 84 2.69 8.19 -12.43
CA LEU A 84 2.33 7.72 -11.09
C LEU A 84 0.97 7.02 -11.05
N SER A 85 -0.01 7.51 -11.81
CA SER A 85 -1.34 6.89 -11.91
C SER A 85 -1.28 5.46 -12.47
N THR A 86 -0.48 5.25 -13.51
CA THR A 86 -0.26 3.92 -14.11
C THR A 86 0.49 3.00 -13.14
N LEU A 87 1.53 3.50 -12.47
CA LEU A 87 2.25 2.72 -11.47
C LEU A 87 1.31 2.28 -10.33
N LYS A 88 0.53 3.22 -9.79
CA LYS A 88 -0.48 2.93 -8.75
C LYS A 88 -1.45 1.87 -9.22
N ALA A 89 -2.02 2.01 -10.42
CA ALA A 89 -2.95 1.03 -10.97
C ALA A 89 -2.33 -0.38 -11.08
N ILE A 90 -1.11 -0.50 -11.59
CA ILE A 90 -0.41 -1.79 -11.71
C ILE A 90 -0.17 -2.41 -10.32
N LEU A 91 0.32 -1.63 -9.37
CA LEU A 91 0.56 -2.12 -8.00
C LEU A 91 -0.76 -2.54 -7.33
N THR A 92 -1.81 -1.74 -7.45
CA THR A 92 -3.14 -2.07 -6.91
C THR A 92 -3.68 -3.38 -7.47
N ILE A 93 -3.59 -3.60 -8.78
CA ILE A 93 -4.01 -4.86 -9.41
C ILE A 93 -3.16 -6.02 -8.89
N LYS A 94 -1.83 -5.87 -8.87
CA LYS A 94 -0.91 -6.91 -8.40
C LYS A 94 -1.19 -7.33 -6.95
N TYR A 95 -1.31 -6.37 -6.02
CA TYR A 95 -1.61 -6.66 -4.62
C TYR A 95 -3.04 -7.15 -4.41
N GLY A 96 -4.00 -6.66 -5.21
CA GLY A 96 -5.38 -7.14 -5.21
C GLY A 96 -5.46 -8.63 -5.58
N LEU A 97 -4.82 -9.03 -6.68
CA LEU A 97 -4.74 -10.44 -7.10
C LEU A 97 -4.04 -11.31 -6.06
N LYS A 98 -2.93 -10.83 -5.48
CA LYS A 98 -2.21 -11.51 -4.40
C LYS A 98 -3.11 -11.73 -3.18
N ARG A 99 -3.93 -10.76 -2.79
CA ARG A 99 -4.87 -10.88 -1.66
C ARG A 99 -5.94 -11.95 -1.90
N GLN A 100 -6.36 -12.12 -3.15
CA GLN A 100 -7.31 -13.15 -3.57
C GLN A 100 -6.64 -14.50 -3.86
N ASN A 101 -5.34 -14.65 -3.56
CA ASN A 101 -4.54 -15.85 -3.89
C ASN A 101 -4.71 -16.30 -5.36
N THR A 102 -4.87 -15.35 -6.29
CA THR A 102 -5.16 -15.62 -7.69
C THR A 102 -4.04 -15.08 -8.59
N CYS A 103 -3.73 -15.79 -9.68
CA CYS A 103 -2.73 -15.37 -10.66
C CYS A 103 -3.38 -14.53 -11.77
N CYS A 104 -2.60 -13.65 -12.42
CA CYS A 104 -3.06 -12.94 -13.61
C CYS A 104 -3.47 -13.87 -14.76
N ALA A 105 -2.94 -15.09 -14.79
CA ALA A 105 -3.29 -16.09 -15.80
C ALA A 105 -4.66 -16.76 -15.54
N SER A 106 -5.14 -16.77 -14.29
CA SER A 106 -6.37 -17.45 -13.88
C SER A 106 -7.50 -16.50 -13.51
N SER A 107 -7.25 -15.18 -13.54
CA SER A 107 -8.26 -14.16 -13.25
C SER A 107 -8.97 -13.75 -14.54
N GLU A 108 -10.29 -13.97 -14.59
CA GLU A 108 -11.12 -13.44 -15.66
C GLU A 108 -11.54 -12.00 -15.34
N LEU A 109 -11.42 -11.12 -16.33
CA LEU A 109 -11.90 -9.74 -16.22
C LEU A 109 -13.43 -9.70 -16.36
N PRO A 110 -14.12 -8.85 -15.60
CA PRO A 110 -15.55 -8.65 -15.75
C PRO A 110 -15.94 -8.29 -17.21
N SER A 111 -17.03 -8.87 -17.71
CA SER A 111 -17.43 -8.75 -19.11
C SER A 111 -17.74 -7.32 -19.54
N ASP A 112 -18.21 -6.50 -18.62
CA ASP A 112 -18.43 -5.06 -18.81
C ASP A 112 -17.13 -4.30 -19.05
N ILE A 113 -16.03 -4.69 -18.39
CA ILE A 113 -14.69 -4.12 -18.63
C ILE A 113 -14.15 -4.58 -19.97
N LEU A 114 -14.27 -5.88 -20.29
CA LEU A 114 -13.82 -6.43 -21.57
C LEU A 114 -14.49 -5.73 -22.75
N ARG A 115 -15.79 -5.46 -22.66
CA ARG A 115 -16.55 -4.73 -23.69
C ARG A 115 -16.07 -3.29 -23.91
N LYS A 116 -15.44 -2.67 -22.91
CA LYS A 116 -14.90 -1.31 -23.01
C LYS A 116 -13.50 -1.29 -23.65
N ILE A 117 -12.75 -2.39 -23.62
CA ILE A 117 -11.41 -2.45 -24.23
C ILE A 117 -11.53 -2.22 -25.74
N GLY A 118 -10.72 -1.30 -26.28
CA GLY A 118 -10.76 -0.93 -27.71
C GLY A 118 -11.86 0.08 -28.07
N THR A 119 -12.71 0.51 -27.12
CA THR A 119 -13.71 1.55 -27.35
C THR A 119 -13.13 2.95 -27.04
N VAL A 120 -13.68 3.99 -27.68
CA VAL A 120 -13.29 5.39 -27.43
C VAL A 120 -13.53 5.79 -25.97
N GLU A 121 -14.56 5.23 -25.32
CA GLU A 121 -14.87 5.46 -23.91
C GLU A 121 -13.68 5.13 -23.00
N ALA A 122 -13.03 3.97 -23.20
CA ALA A 122 -11.89 3.53 -22.39
C ALA A 122 -10.66 4.45 -22.50
N TYR A 123 -10.53 5.18 -23.62
CA TYR A 123 -9.40 6.09 -23.87
C TYR A 123 -9.76 7.57 -23.80
N SER A 124 -11.02 7.90 -23.54
CA SER A 124 -11.51 9.28 -23.46
C SER A 124 -11.08 10.03 -22.19
N TYR A 125 -10.20 9.43 -21.36
CA TYR A 125 -9.66 10.07 -20.16
C TYR A 125 -9.03 11.41 -20.54
N LYS A 126 -9.64 12.47 -20.05
CA LYS A 126 -9.55 13.79 -20.64
C LYS A 126 -8.14 14.35 -20.67
N ILE A 127 -7.83 14.90 -21.84
CA ILE A 127 -7.04 16.11 -22.06
C ILE A 127 -7.70 17.26 -21.26
N SER A 128 -7.70 17.21 -19.92
CA SER A 128 -8.22 18.31 -19.09
C SER A 128 -7.59 18.38 -17.69
N ALA A 129 -6.50 17.66 -17.44
CA ALA A 129 -5.67 17.78 -16.24
C ALA A 129 -4.25 18.26 -16.58
N ARG A 130 -4.12 19.17 -17.55
CA ARG A 130 -2.99 20.10 -17.55
C ARG A 130 -3.36 21.20 -16.57
N GLU A 131 -3.03 21.00 -15.29
CA GLU A 131 -2.68 22.16 -14.49
C GLU A 131 -1.42 22.76 -15.13
N PRO A 132 -1.36 24.09 -15.34
CA PRO A 132 -0.10 24.71 -15.68
C PRO A 132 0.84 24.53 -14.49
N GLU A 133 1.86 23.69 -14.66
CA GLU A 133 3.10 23.85 -13.91
C GLU A 133 3.47 25.35 -13.95
N PRO A 134 3.78 26.00 -12.83
CA PRO A 134 4.13 27.40 -12.82
C PRO A 134 5.33 27.61 -13.74
N SER A 135 5.04 28.20 -14.90
CA SER A 135 6.03 28.73 -15.80
C SER A 135 6.70 29.91 -15.11
N THR A 136 7.84 29.67 -14.48
CA THR A 136 8.77 30.75 -14.17
C THR A 136 9.33 31.24 -15.50
N SER A 137 8.71 32.29 -16.03
CA SER A 137 9.19 33.03 -17.18
C SER A 137 10.47 33.77 -16.79
N HIS A 138 11.61 33.27 -17.23
CA HIS A 138 12.70 34.15 -17.64
C HIS A 138 13.04 33.80 -19.08
N ALA A 139 12.43 34.54 -20.00
CA ALA A 139 12.95 34.66 -21.35
C ALA A 139 14.14 35.62 -21.30
N SER A 140 15.32 35.14 -21.65
CA SER A 140 16.29 35.91 -22.44
C SER A 140 17.22 34.95 -23.17
N SER A 141 17.22 35.15 -24.48
CA SER A 141 18.03 34.46 -25.48
C SER A 141 19.53 34.73 -25.27
N SER A 142 20.35 33.68 -25.31
CA SER A 142 21.69 33.73 -25.93
C SER A 142 22.27 32.33 -26.09
N THR A 143 22.65 32.05 -27.33
CA THR A 143 23.44 30.91 -27.80
C THR A 143 24.78 30.83 -27.06
N VAL A 144 25.07 29.74 -26.35
CA VAL A 144 26.45 29.32 -26.04
C VAL A 144 26.52 27.79 -26.06
N VAL A 145 27.42 27.28 -26.91
CA VAL A 145 27.87 25.89 -26.97
C VAL A 145 28.97 25.72 -25.91
N HIS A 146 28.83 24.75 -24.99
CA HIS A 146 29.92 24.08 -24.25
C HIS A 146 29.33 22.82 -23.57
N THR A 147 29.61 21.64 -24.13
CA THR A 147 30.61 20.64 -23.69
C THR A 147 30.27 19.94 -22.39
N ALA A 148 30.39 18.60 -22.44
CA ALA A 148 30.34 17.69 -21.32
C ALA A 148 31.25 18.18 -20.19
N ASP A 149 30.81 17.98 -18.94
CA ASP A 149 31.56 17.24 -17.92
C ASP A 149 30.71 17.08 -16.64
N ASP A 150 30.85 15.89 -16.07
CA ASP A 150 30.80 15.55 -14.64
C ASP A 150 29.50 15.73 -13.84
N TYR A 151 28.67 14.68 -13.88
CA TYR A 151 27.97 14.22 -12.68
C TYR A 151 28.60 12.90 -12.23
N GLU A 152 29.54 13.02 -11.30
CA GLU A 152 30.09 11.94 -10.50
C GLU A 152 29.02 11.52 -9.48
N GLU A 153 28.21 10.52 -9.83
CA GLU A 153 27.35 9.82 -8.88
C GLU A 153 28.05 8.53 -8.44
N ASP A 154 28.72 8.64 -7.30
CA ASP A 154 29.25 7.55 -6.48
C ASP A 154 28.10 6.61 -6.06
N TRP A 155 28.00 5.46 -6.73
CA TRP A 155 27.04 4.39 -6.41
C TRP A 155 27.70 3.12 -5.86
N ASP A 156 29.01 3.15 -5.59
CA ASP A 156 29.74 1.98 -5.12
C ASP A 156 29.75 1.88 -3.59
N ALA A 157 28.57 1.65 -2.97
CA ALA A 157 28.49 1.01 -1.65
C ALA A 157 27.07 0.61 -1.23
N ILE A 158 26.37 -0.25 -1.99
CA ILE A 158 25.40 -1.17 -1.37
C ILE A 158 25.56 -2.56 -2.01
N THR A 159 26.69 -3.19 -1.74
CA THR A 159 26.75 -4.65 -1.64
C THR A 159 26.30 -5.04 -0.24
N ILE A 160 25.17 -5.74 -0.14
CA ILE A 160 24.80 -6.47 1.07
C ILE A 160 24.80 -7.94 0.67
N GLU A 161 25.76 -8.67 1.25
CA GLU A 161 25.86 -10.13 1.31
C GLU A 161 24.60 -10.77 1.93
#